data_AF-A0A2R6LVY0-F1
#
_entry.id   AF-A0A2R6LVY0-F1
#
_cell.length_a   1.000
_cell.length_b   1.000
_cell.length_c   1.000
_cell.angle_alpha   90.00
_cell.angle_beta   90.00
_cell.angle_gamma   90.00
#
_symmetry.space_group_name_H-M   'P 1'
#
loop_
_entity.id
_entity.type
_entity.pdbx_description
1 polymer ?
#
loop_
_entity_poly.entity_id
_entity_poly.type
_entity_poly.pdbx_seq_one_letter_code
_entity_poly.pdbx_strand_id
1 'polypeptide(L)'
;MSDRVLGVDFSGAADAGRSTWVTEAHLAEGGLTVVDCYRAAAKWGPDRERAHAGLRARVAEVGTAGLDFPFSLPSPVLGDRCGGTWQGLLDWLADDGPTDPDA
;
A
#
# COMPACT_ATOMS: atom_id res chain seq x y z
N MET A 1 20.03 11.09 -11.66
CA MET A 1 18.79 10.48 -11.13
C MET A 1 17.79 11.61 -10.93
N SER A 2 16.49 11.39 -11.19
CA SER A 2 15.47 12.41 -10.99
C SER A 2 15.37 12.78 -9.50
N ASP A 3 15.10 14.05 -9.20
CA ASP A 3 14.81 14.59 -7.87
C ASP A 3 13.36 14.31 -7.41
N ARG A 4 12.54 13.71 -8.29
CA ARG A 4 11.15 13.40 -8.01
C ARG A 4 11.05 12.17 -7.13
N VAL A 5 10.21 12.28 -6.11
CA VAL A 5 9.91 11.25 -5.13
C VAL A 5 8.42 10.95 -5.13
N LEU A 6 8.07 9.67 -5.03
CA LEU A 6 6.69 9.20 -4.92
C LEU A 6 6.50 8.49 -3.57
N GLY A 7 5.51 8.90 -2.79
CA GLY A 7 5.02 8.16 -1.62
C GLY A 7 3.66 7.56 -1.93
N VAL A 8 3.45 6.28 -1.62
CA VAL A 8 2.21 5.58 -1.93
C VAL A 8 1.74 4.79 -0.73
N ASP A 9 0.53 5.10 -0.25
CA ASP A 9 -0.26 4.22 0.61
C ASP A 9 -1.11 3.35 -0.30
N PHE A 10 -0.74 2.07 -0.42
CA PHE A 10 -1.26 1.19 -1.45
C PHE A 10 -2.46 0.40 -0.97
N SER A 11 -3.42 0.14 -1.88
CA SER A 11 -4.47 -0.85 -1.66
C SER A 11 -4.46 -1.93 -2.75
N GLY A 12 -4.61 -3.19 -2.33
CA GLY A 12 -4.85 -4.34 -3.22
C GLY A 12 -6.33 -4.70 -3.39
N ALA A 13 -7.25 -3.93 -2.80
CA ALA A 13 -8.69 -4.19 -2.84
C ALA A 13 -9.26 -4.06 -4.27
N ALA A 14 -10.44 -4.64 -4.52
CA ALA A 14 -11.08 -4.57 -5.83
C ALA A 14 -11.35 -3.12 -6.30
N ASP A 15 -11.58 -2.21 -5.36
CA ASP A 15 -11.77 -0.78 -5.58
C ASP A 15 -10.54 0.06 -5.16
N ALA A 16 -9.33 -0.51 -5.31
CA ALA A 16 -8.09 0.08 -4.82
C ALA A 16 -7.88 1.53 -5.22
N GLY A 17 -8.40 2.00 -6.36
CA GLY A 17 -8.28 3.41 -6.74
C GLY A 17 -8.85 4.38 -5.69
N ARG A 18 -9.88 3.97 -4.93
CA ARG A 18 -10.50 4.80 -3.88
C ARG A 18 -9.68 4.89 -2.61
N SER A 19 -8.87 3.86 -2.35
CA SER A 19 -8.14 3.67 -1.10
C SER A 19 -6.63 3.90 -1.26
N THR A 20 -6.10 3.82 -2.47
CA THR A 20 -4.70 4.15 -2.76
C THR A 20 -4.52 5.66 -2.79
N TRP A 21 -3.59 6.16 -1.99
CA TRP A 21 -3.13 7.56 -2.01
C TRP A 21 -1.72 7.67 -2.56
N VAL A 22 -1.50 8.74 -3.32
CA VAL A 22 -0.21 9.05 -3.97
C VAL A 22 0.19 10.46 -3.58
N THR A 23 1.38 10.59 -3.01
CA THR A 23 2.04 11.86 -2.71
C THR A 23 3.22 12.03 -3.65
N GLU A 24 3.26 13.16 -4.34
CA GLU A 24 4.39 13.55 -5.19
C GLU A 24 5.20 14.63 -4.48
N ALA A 25 6.52 14.48 -4.50
CA ALA A 25 7.43 15.42 -3.89
C ALA A 25 8.69 15.61 -4.72
N HIS A 26 9.39 16.71 -4.48
CA HIS A 26 10.73 16.96 -4.98
C HIS A 26 11.72 16.96 -3.82
N LEU A 27 12.88 16.35 -4.03
CA LEU A 27 14.03 16.47 -3.15
C LEU A 27 14.65 17.86 -3.32
N ALA A 28 14.69 18.63 -2.24
CA ALA A 28 15.29 19.96 -2.18
C ALA A 28 16.42 19.99 -1.14
N GLU A 29 17.21 21.06 -1.14
CA GLU A 29 18.24 21.25 -0.12
C GLU A 29 17.59 21.35 1.27
N GLY A 30 17.84 20.35 2.11
CA GLY A 30 17.28 20.26 3.47
C GLY A 30 16.00 19.43 3.63
N GLY A 31 15.44 18.82 2.57
CA GLY A 31 14.29 17.90 2.74
C GLY A 31 13.46 17.62 1.49
N LEU A 32 12.18 17.29 1.72
CA LEU A 32 11.19 17.00 0.69
C LEU A 32 10.14 18.11 0.63
N THR A 33 9.83 18.59 -0.58
CA THR A 33 8.72 19.50 -0.83
C THR A 33 7.60 18.73 -1.53
N VAL A 34 6.46 18.56 -0.85
CA VAL A 34 5.26 17.94 -1.44
C VAL A 34 4.62 18.89 -2.44
N VAL A 35 4.30 18.39 -3.63
CA VAL A 35 3.71 19.16 -4.74
C VAL A 35 2.31 18.72 -5.13
N ASP A 36 1.95 17.46 -4.88
CA ASP A 36 0.60 16.95 -5.09
C ASP A 36 0.32 15.80 -4.12
N CYS A 37 -0.94 15.64 -3.72
CA CYS A 37 -1.40 14.49 -2.93
C CYS A 37 -2.83 14.15 -3.33
N TYR A 38 -3.02 12.95 -3.87
CA TYR A 38 -4.29 12.57 -4.49
C TYR A 38 -4.59 11.09 -4.30
N ARG A 39 -5.88 10.76 -4.33
CA ARG A 39 -6.34 9.38 -4.52
C ARG A 39 -6.08 8.94 -5.94
N ALA A 40 -5.64 7.70 -6.12
CA ALA A 40 -5.47 7.07 -7.44
C ALA A 40 -6.73 7.21 -8.33
N ALA A 41 -7.94 7.13 -7.74
CA ALA A 41 -9.20 7.29 -8.44
C ALA A 41 -9.37 8.64 -9.15
N ALA A 42 -8.75 9.70 -8.64
CA ALA A 42 -8.83 11.02 -9.27
C ALA A 42 -8.03 11.10 -10.58
N LYS A 43 -7.04 10.22 -10.79
CA LYS A 43 -6.20 10.20 -12.00
C LYS A 43 -6.48 9.01 -12.91
N TRP A 44 -6.71 7.83 -12.33
CA TRP A 44 -6.74 6.55 -13.07
C TRP A 44 -8.06 5.78 -12.92
N GLY A 45 -8.96 6.24 -12.04
CA GLY A 45 -10.24 5.62 -11.77
C GLY A 45 -10.24 4.67 -10.57
N PRO A 46 -11.43 4.25 -10.10
CA PRO A 46 -11.59 3.53 -8.83
C PRO A 46 -11.21 2.06 -8.90
N ASP A 47 -11.20 1.48 -10.09
CA ASP A 47 -10.90 0.06 -10.33
C ASP A 47 -9.42 -0.25 -10.05
N ARG A 48 -9.18 -1.43 -9.45
CA ARG A 48 -7.83 -1.87 -9.07
C ARG A 48 -6.86 -1.91 -10.24
N GLU A 49 -7.26 -2.54 -11.34
CA GLU A 49 -6.34 -2.85 -12.44
C GLU A 49 -5.93 -1.58 -13.17
N ARG A 50 -6.89 -0.66 -13.34
CA ARG A 50 -6.60 0.69 -13.88
C ARG A 50 -5.75 1.52 -12.93
N ALA A 51 -6.07 1.53 -11.64
CA ALA A 51 -5.29 2.28 -10.65
C ALA A 51 -3.84 1.78 -10.55
N HIS A 52 -3.65 0.46 -10.53
CA HIS A 52 -2.33 -0.17 -10.46
C HIS A 52 -1.53 0.05 -11.75
N ALA A 53 -2.17 -0.02 -12.92
CA ALA A 53 -1.50 0.28 -14.19
C ALA A 53 -1.02 1.74 -14.25
N GLY A 54 -1.86 2.69 -13.81
CA GLY A 54 -1.49 4.10 -13.71
C GLY A 54 -0.36 4.35 -12.72
N LEU A 55 -0.43 3.73 -11.55
CA LEU A 55 0.62 3.81 -10.53
C LEU A 55 1.95 3.23 -11.05
N ARG A 56 1.93 2.08 -11.71
CA ARG A 56 3.12 1.46 -12.31
C ARG A 56 3.79 2.40 -13.31
N ALA A 57 3.01 3.04 -14.19
CA ALA A 57 3.54 4.02 -15.12
C ALA A 57 4.18 5.21 -14.38
N ARG A 58 3.54 5.69 -13.31
CA ARG A 58 4.04 6.83 -12.51
C ARG A 58 5.34 6.52 -11.76
N VAL A 59 5.45 5.33 -11.18
CA VAL A 59 6.67 4.88 -10.48
C VAL A 59 7.88 4.83 -11.43
N ALA A 60 7.66 4.51 -12.71
CA ALA A 60 8.74 4.47 -13.71
C ALA A 60 9.31 5.86 -14.07
N GLU A 61 8.66 6.96 -13.65
CA GLU A 61 9.05 8.34 -13.98
C GLU A 61 9.79 9.07 -12.84
N VAL A 62 9.93 8.46 -11.68
CA VAL A 62 10.51 9.08 -10.48
C VAL A 62 11.88 8.48 -10.16
N GLY A 63 12.72 9.24 -9.43
CA GLY A 63 14.02 8.75 -8.99
C GLY A 63 13.92 7.82 -7.79
N THR A 64 12.89 7.99 -6.96
CA THR A 64 12.66 7.19 -5.76
C THR A 64 11.16 7.03 -5.51
N ALA A 65 10.75 5.83 -5.11
CA ALA A 65 9.38 5.55 -4.71
C ALA A 65 9.37 4.78 -3.38
N GLY A 66 8.60 5.27 -2.41
CA GLY A 66 8.23 4.53 -1.20
C GLY A 66 6.82 3.99 -1.38
N LEU A 67 6.66 2.67 -1.23
CA LEU A 67 5.39 1.97 -1.40
C LEU A 67 5.06 1.24 -0.09
N ASP A 68 4.02 1.70 0.60
CA ASP A 68 3.49 1.04 1.79
C ASP A 68 2.42 0.03 1.36
N PHE A 69 2.78 -1.25 1.40
CA PHE A 69 1.88 -2.36 1.05
C PHE A 69 1.27 -2.95 2.33
N PRO A 70 -0.05 -2.80 2.56
CA PRO A 70 -0.70 -3.54 3.61
C PRO A 70 -0.77 -5.02 3.22
N PHE A 71 -0.07 -5.86 3.97
CA PHE A 71 -0.24 -7.31 3.90
C PHE A 71 -1.27 -7.72 4.95
N SER A 72 -2.23 -8.53 4.52
CA SER A 72 -3.18 -9.19 5.42
C SER A 72 -3.11 -10.69 5.21
N LEU A 73 -3.65 -11.44 6.16
CA LEU A 73 -3.73 -12.88 6.07
C LEU A 73 -4.88 -13.30 5.14
N PRO A 74 -4.77 -14.45 4.46
CA PRO A 74 -5.88 -14.98 3.67
C PRO A 74 -7.15 -15.16 4.53
N SER A 75 -8.31 -14.91 3.94
CA SER A 75 -9.61 -15.04 4.62
C SER A 75 -9.79 -16.39 5.35
N PRO A 76 -9.39 -17.55 4.77
CA PRO A 76 -9.46 -18.82 5.50
C PRO A 76 -8.61 -18.83 6.77
N VAL A 77 -7.41 -18.24 6.75
CA VAL A 77 -6.54 -18.15 7.93
C VAL A 77 -7.18 -17.28 9.01
N LEU A 78 -7.74 -16.14 8.61
CA LEU A 78 -8.48 -15.27 9.55
C LEU A 78 -9.69 -15.99 10.14
N GLY A 79 -10.43 -16.77 9.35
CA GLY A 79 -11.55 -17.57 9.83
C GLY A 79 -11.12 -18.67 10.80
N ASP A 80 -10.19 -19.52 10.36
CA ASP A 80 -9.81 -20.75 11.06
C ASP A 80 -8.98 -20.48 12.32
N ARG A 81 -8.12 -19.45 12.30
CA ARG A 81 -7.20 -19.14 13.41
C ARG A 81 -7.71 -18.03 14.32
N CYS A 82 -8.45 -17.08 13.77
CA CYS A 82 -8.81 -15.83 14.47
C CYS A 82 -10.32 -15.68 14.67
N GLY A 83 -11.13 -16.66 14.27
CA GLY A 83 -12.59 -16.57 14.27
C GLY A 83 -13.14 -15.44 13.39
N GLY A 84 -12.34 -14.92 12.46
CA GLY A 84 -12.67 -13.78 11.60
C GLY A 84 -12.76 -12.44 12.33
N THR A 85 -12.21 -12.31 13.55
CA THR A 85 -12.29 -11.09 14.35
C THR A 85 -10.92 -10.46 14.59
N TRP A 86 -10.91 -9.14 14.80
CA TRP A 86 -9.68 -8.43 15.18
C TRP A 86 -9.13 -8.92 16.53
N GLN A 87 -10.01 -9.11 17.51
CA GLN A 87 -9.59 -9.62 18.82
C GLN A 87 -8.98 -11.02 18.71
N GLY A 88 -9.62 -11.93 17.97
CA GLY A 88 -9.07 -13.28 17.78
C GLY A 88 -7.73 -13.30 17.04
N LEU A 89 -7.46 -12.31 16.17
CA LEU A 89 -6.14 -12.14 15.57
C LEU A 89 -5.10 -11.73 16.61
N LEU A 90 -5.43 -10.76 17.48
CA LEU A 90 -4.53 -10.35 18.56
C LEU A 90 -4.24 -11.50 19.53
N ASP A 91 -5.28 -12.26 19.89
CA ASP A 91 -5.16 -13.40 20.80
C ASP A 91 -4.26 -14.49 20.19
N TRP A 92 -4.43 -14.81 18.90
CA TRP A 92 -3.59 -15.78 18.20
C TRP A 92 -2.13 -15.32 18.06
N LEU A 93 -1.90 -14.05 17.72
CA LEU A 93 -0.55 -13.48 17.62
C LEU A 93 0.18 -13.42 18.97
N ALA A 94 -0.56 -13.30 20.08
CA ALA A 94 0.01 -13.29 21.42
C ALA A 94 0.38 -14.68 21.94
N ASP A 95 -0.15 -15.74 21.33
CA ASP A 95 0.15 -17.14 21.67
C ASP A 95 1.28 -17.69 20.79
N ASP A 96 0.96 -18.44 19.73
CA ASP A 96 1.95 -19.07 18.85
C ASP A 96 2.10 -18.36 17.49
N GLY A 97 1.11 -17.59 17.08
CA GLY A 97 1.10 -16.86 15.81
C GLY A 97 1.30 -17.76 14.58
N PRO A 98 1.61 -17.17 13.41
CA PRO A 98 2.02 -17.93 12.25
C PRO A 98 3.39 -18.55 12.50
N THR A 99 3.56 -19.82 12.11
CA THR A 99 4.87 -20.46 12.06
C THR A 99 5.78 -19.67 11.12
N ASP A 100 7.01 -19.40 11.57
CA ASP A 100 8.03 -18.80 10.73
C ASP A 100 8.25 -19.70 9.49
N PRO A 101 8.08 -19.17 8.26
CA PRO A 101 8.28 -19.96 7.05
C PRO A 101 9.73 -20.48 6.92
N ASP A 102 10.69 -19.89 7.64
CA ASP A 102 12.10 -20.24 7.61
C ASP A 102 12.57 -21.08 8.82
N ALA A 103 11.66 -21.51 9.72
CA ALA A 103 11.98 -22.34 10.89
C ALA A 103 12.20 -23.84 10.59
#